data_AF-A0A3L7P4S8-F1
#
_entry.id   AF-A0A3L7P4S8-F1
#
_cell.length_a   1.000
_cell.length_b   1.000
_cell.length_c   1.000
_cell.angle_alpha   90.00
_cell.angle_beta   90.00
_cell.angle_gamma   90.00
#
_symmetry.space_group_name_H-M   'P 1'
#
loop_
_entity.id
_entity.type
_entity.pdbx_description
1 polymer ?
#
loop_
_entity_poly.entity_id
_entity_poly.type
_entity_poly.pdbx_seq_one_letter_code
_entity_poly.pdbx_strand_id
1 'polypeptide(L)'
;MAEMMFWGFAVRFVTSLIQASPFILAGFVTAAVLRRFFGYENTRKLFGEGTRSALFRAWLIGMLLPVCSLGAIPVIREMRRAGISGGTILAFAMSGPLFNPLSLLYGLTLSEPIAIISFAGCSLVIVTVVGLIWDRLYPNSALPISDEKAVAYGYRRVLAVGSAAGREAASGSFVYILVGLIGTGLLGALIPANSLQHTFNYDNTLAPLYMTAMAIPAYATPMLAMSQLGMMFQHANSIGAAFVLLVLGAGMNIGLLAWLYREYGFKRGTTWMVLLLSIVLALAYGLDKPLFPKDIEPANHTHAFDIYCQPFSGPQNVSYAEAMKLKLQRDINPFEWRPLWIFGLLILCGFTLKITDRSLKLEQWLEAAPPKQISGRGDIIVPGPVLGLLSLAGLVVLSIVGCFAYYPAPDECLEAMTDTRVGALSAALTMDHTETKYWAERYDDWTRKLEVGAYLRHGELSEYHRWKSRLLREKLEILEHEVEGGEREEVTKLISQISRSHNRMSHAFREEL
;
A
#
# COMPACT_ATOMS: atom_id res chain seq x y z
N MET A 1 -9.75 -21.76 -21.01
CA MET A 1 -10.32 -20.52 -20.45
C MET A 1 -10.48 -20.61 -18.94
N ALA A 2 -11.27 -21.55 -18.39
CA ALA A 2 -11.44 -21.69 -16.93
C ALA A 2 -10.13 -21.90 -16.15
N GLU A 3 -9.23 -22.74 -16.68
CA GLU A 3 -7.91 -22.96 -16.08
C GLU A 3 -7.07 -21.67 -16.03
N MET A 4 -7.01 -20.93 -17.14
CA MET A 4 -6.33 -19.62 -17.21
C MET A 4 -6.91 -18.62 -16.21
N MET A 5 -8.24 -18.58 -16.05
CA MET A 5 -8.90 -17.71 -15.06
C MET A 5 -8.54 -18.11 -13.62
N PHE A 6 -8.49 -19.41 -13.31
CA PHE A 6 -8.10 -19.91 -11.99
C PHE A 6 -6.64 -19.58 -11.65
N TRP A 7 -5.72 -19.80 -12.58
CA TRP A 7 -4.31 -19.46 -12.36
C TRP A 7 -4.07 -17.94 -12.36
N GLY A 8 -4.84 -17.19 -13.15
CA GLY A 8 -4.85 -15.73 -13.09
C GLY A 8 -5.29 -15.20 -11.73
N PHE A 9 -6.37 -15.77 -11.17
CA PHE A 9 -6.80 -15.53 -9.80
C PHE A 9 -5.67 -15.84 -8.81
N ALA A 10 -5.06 -17.03 -8.90
CA ALA A 10 -4.05 -17.48 -7.97
C ALA A 10 -2.81 -16.58 -7.96
N VAL A 11 -2.31 -16.17 -9.14
CA VAL A 11 -1.17 -15.25 -9.27
C VAL A 11 -1.49 -13.92 -8.61
N ARG A 12 -2.62 -13.28 -8.94
CA ARG A 12 -2.96 -11.95 -8.39
C ARG A 12 -3.25 -12.01 -6.89
N PHE A 13 -3.93 -13.06 -6.44
CA PHE A 13 -4.19 -13.29 -5.02
C PHE A 13 -2.89 -13.48 -4.22
N VAL A 14 -2.00 -14.36 -4.66
CA VAL A 14 -0.75 -14.67 -3.95
C VAL A 14 0.19 -13.47 -3.96
N THR A 15 0.33 -12.79 -5.10
CA THR A 15 1.16 -11.58 -5.21
C THR A 15 0.65 -10.48 -4.26
N SER A 16 -0.67 -10.23 -4.28
CA SER A 16 -1.28 -9.22 -3.39
C SER A 16 -1.13 -9.60 -1.91
N LEU A 17 -1.27 -10.89 -1.58
CA LEU A 17 -1.09 -11.38 -0.22
C LEU A 17 0.35 -11.19 0.27
N ILE A 18 1.34 -11.48 -0.57
CA ILE A 18 2.76 -11.31 -0.24
C ILE A 18 3.06 -9.82 -0.01
N GLN A 19 2.66 -8.96 -0.93
CA GLN A 19 2.88 -7.51 -0.82
C GLN A 19 2.12 -6.88 0.37
N ALA A 20 0.93 -7.37 0.70
CA ALA A 20 0.12 -6.88 1.83
C ALA A 20 0.60 -7.39 3.20
N SER A 21 1.28 -8.54 3.24
CA SER A 21 1.64 -9.24 4.48
C SER A 21 2.38 -8.38 5.53
N PRO A 22 3.39 -7.54 5.22
CA PRO A 22 4.05 -6.70 6.23
C PRO A 22 3.08 -5.67 6.85
N PHE A 23 2.21 -5.07 6.04
CA PHE A 23 1.24 -4.08 6.50
C PHE A 23 0.09 -4.73 7.32
N ILE A 24 -0.31 -5.95 6.94
CA ILE A 24 -1.29 -6.74 7.70
C ILE A 24 -0.73 -7.12 9.07
N LEU A 25 0.54 -7.55 9.13
CA LEU A 25 1.24 -7.83 10.39
C LEU A 25 1.31 -6.59 11.28
N ALA A 26 1.70 -5.44 10.72
CA ALA A 26 1.71 -4.17 11.44
C ALA A 26 0.31 -3.81 11.99
N GLY A 27 -0.75 -4.10 11.22
CA GLY A 27 -2.13 -3.95 11.64
C GLY A 27 -2.50 -4.81 12.86
N PHE A 28 -2.15 -6.10 12.86
CA PHE A 28 -2.40 -6.99 13.99
C PHE A 28 -1.62 -6.60 15.24
N VAL A 29 -0.36 -6.20 15.09
CA VAL A 29 0.46 -5.70 16.21
C VAL A 29 -0.14 -4.41 16.76
N THR A 30 -0.52 -3.47 15.90
CA THR A 30 -1.16 -2.20 16.31
C THR A 30 -2.47 -2.47 17.07
N ALA A 31 -3.34 -3.33 16.53
CA ALA A 31 -4.58 -3.74 17.19
C ALA A 31 -4.30 -4.35 18.58
N ALA A 32 -3.33 -5.26 18.68
CA ALA A 32 -2.94 -5.88 19.94
C ALA A 32 -2.36 -4.88 20.96
N VAL A 33 -1.57 -3.90 20.50
CA VAL A 33 -1.05 -2.81 21.33
C VAL A 33 -2.17 -1.91 21.84
N LEU A 34 -3.11 -1.51 20.98
CA LEU A 34 -4.28 -0.72 21.40
C LEU A 34 -5.08 -1.47 22.46
N ARG A 35 -5.32 -2.77 22.24
CA ARG A 35 -6.07 -3.60 23.18
C ARG A 35 -5.36 -3.78 24.53
N ARG A 36 -4.08 -4.19 24.52
CA ARG A 36 -3.37 -4.61 25.74
C ARG A 36 -2.65 -3.49 26.49
N PHE A 37 -2.19 -2.45 25.80
CA PHE A 37 -1.40 -1.38 26.41
C PHE A 37 -2.23 -0.12 26.68
N PHE A 38 -3.09 0.27 25.75
CA PHE A 38 -3.98 1.42 25.96
C PHE A 38 -5.26 1.00 26.71
N GLY A 39 -5.89 -0.10 26.30
CA GLY A 39 -7.24 -0.44 26.73
C GLY A 39 -8.25 0.58 26.19
N TYR A 40 -9.51 0.45 26.60
CA TYR A 40 -10.61 1.28 26.11
C TYR A 40 -10.41 2.79 26.34
N GLU A 41 -10.19 3.21 27.60
CA GLU A 41 -10.20 4.63 27.95
C GLU A 41 -9.05 5.40 27.30
N ASN A 42 -7.85 4.82 27.33
CA ASN A 42 -6.68 5.50 26.77
C ASN A 42 -6.71 5.46 25.24
N THR A 43 -7.34 4.45 24.63
CA THR A 43 -7.57 4.45 23.17
C THR A 43 -8.51 5.60 22.79
N ARG A 44 -9.62 5.82 23.51
CA ARG A 44 -10.49 7.00 23.28
C ARG A 44 -9.75 8.33 23.48
N LYS A 45 -8.92 8.44 24.51
CA LYS A 45 -8.09 9.64 24.77
C LYS A 45 -7.07 9.88 23.65
N LEU A 46 -6.41 8.82 23.16
CA LEU A 46 -5.44 8.88 22.07
C LEU A 46 -6.09 9.45 20.80
N PHE A 47 -7.25 8.91 20.41
CA PHE A 47 -8.00 9.38 19.25
C PHE A 47 -8.83 10.64 19.51
N GLY A 48 -8.88 11.15 20.75
CA GLY A 48 -9.56 12.40 21.10
C GLY A 48 -11.09 12.33 21.00
N GLU A 49 -11.68 11.17 21.22
CA GLU A 49 -13.14 10.94 21.12
C GLU A 49 -13.94 11.97 21.93
N GLY A 50 -14.99 12.55 21.32
CA GLY A 50 -15.80 13.61 21.92
C GLY A 50 -15.26 15.04 21.74
N THR A 51 -14.09 15.22 21.10
CA THR A 51 -13.58 16.54 20.71
C THR A 51 -13.68 16.76 19.20
N ARG A 52 -13.75 18.03 18.77
CA ARG A 52 -13.65 18.39 17.34
C ARG A 52 -12.32 17.97 16.70
N SER A 53 -11.30 17.68 17.52
CA SER A 53 -9.98 17.22 17.07
C SER A 53 -9.91 15.71 16.79
N ALA A 54 -10.96 14.94 17.06
CA ALA A 54 -10.92 13.47 16.96
C ALA A 54 -10.55 12.98 15.56
N LEU A 55 -11.23 13.54 14.54
CA LEU A 55 -10.96 13.25 13.14
C LEU A 55 -9.52 13.59 12.75
N PHE A 56 -9.03 14.76 13.19
CA PHE A 56 -7.66 15.20 12.91
C PHE A 56 -6.62 14.25 13.49
N ARG A 57 -6.79 13.85 14.75
CA ARG A 57 -5.89 12.89 15.41
C ARG A 57 -5.96 11.52 14.75
N ALA A 58 -7.15 11.07 14.38
CA ALA A 58 -7.34 9.77 13.75
C ALA A 58 -6.64 9.67 12.41
N TRP A 59 -6.79 10.67 11.53
CA TRP A 59 -6.08 10.62 10.26
C TRP A 59 -4.56 10.80 10.45
N LEU A 60 -4.12 11.67 11.36
CA LEU A 60 -2.69 11.84 11.64
C LEU A 60 -2.04 10.54 12.14
N ILE A 61 -2.70 9.81 13.06
CA ILE A 61 -2.24 8.50 13.52
C ILE A 61 -2.25 7.50 12.36
N GLY A 62 -3.28 7.52 11.52
CA GLY A 62 -3.36 6.69 10.31
C GLY A 62 -2.16 6.89 9.39
N MET A 63 -1.80 8.15 9.11
CA MET A 63 -0.68 8.50 8.23
C MET A 63 0.68 8.04 8.76
N LEU A 64 0.87 8.07 10.08
CA LEU A 64 2.14 7.70 10.70
C LEU A 64 2.33 6.18 10.77
N LEU A 65 1.24 5.42 10.89
CA LEU A 65 1.32 3.98 11.05
C LEU A 65 1.56 3.28 9.70
N PRO A 66 2.44 2.26 9.65
CA PRO A 66 2.71 1.49 8.43
C PRO A 66 1.59 0.47 8.17
N VAL A 67 0.37 0.94 7.98
CA VAL A 67 -0.81 0.12 7.69
C VAL A 67 -1.39 0.46 6.32
N CYS A 68 -1.86 -0.56 5.61
CA CYS A 68 -2.60 -0.42 4.36
C CYS A 68 -4.11 -0.65 4.60
N SER A 69 -4.95 -0.56 3.57
CA SER A 69 -6.40 -0.73 3.72
C SER A 69 -6.80 -2.12 4.26
N LEU A 70 -6.02 -3.18 4.00
CA LEU A 70 -6.20 -4.50 4.62
C LEU A 70 -5.68 -4.54 6.07
N GLY A 71 -4.53 -3.91 6.34
CA GLY A 71 -3.94 -3.83 7.68
C GLY A 71 -4.71 -2.92 8.64
N ALA A 72 -5.49 -1.97 8.10
CA ALA A 72 -6.36 -1.10 8.88
C ALA A 72 -7.54 -1.88 9.51
N ILE A 73 -8.00 -2.98 8.89
CA ILE A 73 -9.16 -3.78 9.33
C ILE A 73 -9.07 -4.24 10.80
N PRO A 74 -7.99 -4.91 11.27
CA PRO A 74 -7.87 -5.26 12.68
C PRO A 74 -7.82 -4.02 13.59
N VAL A 75 -7.22 -2.91 13.16
CA VAL A 75 -7.12 -1.67 13.96
C VAL A 75 -8.48 -1.01 14.14
N ILE A 76 -9.26 -0.86 13.06
CA ILE A 76 -10.61 -0.28 13.12
C ILE A 76 -11.59 -1.13 13.91
N ARG A 77 -11.41 -2.46 13.94
CA ARG A 77 -12.17 -3.35 14.81
C ARG A 77 -11.88 -3.09 16.28
N GLU A 78 -10.61 -2.86 16.63
CA GLU A 78 -10.25 -2.46 17.99
C GLU A 78 -10.73 -1.05 18.33
N MET A 79 -10.67 -0.09 17.39
CA MET A 79 -11.26 1.24 17.58
C MET A 79 -12.79 1.15 17.80
N ARG A 80 -13.46 0.26 17.06
CA ARG A 80 -14.90 -0.01 17.20
C ARG A 80 -15.22 -0.59 18.57
N ARG A 81 -14.44 -1.57 19.03
CA ARG A 81 -14.50 -2.14 20.39
C ARG A 81 -14.26 -1.09 21.46
N ALA A 82 -13.34 -0.16 21.22
CA ALA A 82 -13.04 0.96 22.11
C ALA A 82 -14.12 2.07 22.10
N GLY A 83 -15.22 1.92 21.35
CA GLY A 83 -16.32 2.88 21.34
C GLY A 83 -15.97 4.22 20.67
N ILE A 84 -15.06 4.22 19.70
CA ILE A 84 -14.75 5.41 18.88
C ILE A 84 -15.89 5.68 17.87
N SER A 85 -16.13 6.95 17.54
CA SER A 85 -17.14 7.36 16.55
C SER A 85 -16.86 6.74 15.18
N GLY A 86 -17.93 6.43 14.44
CA GLY A 86 -17.78 5.83 13.11
C GLY A 86 -17.04 6.71 12.11
N GLY A 87 -17.24 8.03 12.16
CA GLY A 87 -16.56 8.96 11.27
C GLY A 87 -15.06 8.99 11.54
N THR A 88 -14.67 8.98 12.82
CA THR A 88 -13.26 8.91 13.25
C THR A 88 -12.60 7.59 12.82
N ILE A 89 -13.31 6.46 12.92
CA ILE A 89 -12.82 5.16 12.48
C ILE A 89 -12.60 5.12 10.96
N LEU A 90 -13.56 5.62 10.19
CA LEU A 90 -13.47 5.64 8.72
C LEU A 90 -12.40 6.64 8.25
N ALA A 91 -12.22 7.75 8.97
CA ALA A 91 -11.14 8.70 8.68
C ALA A 91 -9.75 8.08 8.88
N PHE A 92 -9.55 7.32 9.96
CA PHE A 92 -8.35 6.52 10.15
C PHE A 92 -8.14 5.49 9.03
N ALA A 93 -9.20 4.74 8.67
CA ALA A 93 -9.13 3.67 7.67
C ALA A 93 -8.68 4.18 6.30
N MET A 94 -9.21 5.32 5.87
CA MET A 94 -8.94 5.90 4.56
C MET A 94 -7.59 6.63 4.52
N SER A 95 -7.20 7.31 5.60
CA SER A 95 -6.01 8.18 5.60
C SER A 95 -4.68 7.44 5.57
N GLY A 96 -4.56 6.31 6.28
CA GLY A 96 -3.29 5.57 6.37
C GLY A 96 -2.72 5.18 5.01
N PRO A 97 -3.51 4.54 4.13
CA PRO A 97 -3.03 4.16 2.79
C PRO A 97 -2.73 5.34 1.86
N LEU A 98 -3.42 6.46 2.02
CA LEU A 98 -3.29 7.63 1.14
C LEU A 98 -1.98 8.39 1.33
N PHE A 99 -1.37 8.24 2.51
CA PHE A 99 -0.31 9.13 3.01
C PHE A 99 0.85 8.39 3.63
N ASN A 100 1.02 7.13 3.27
CA ASN A 100 2.18 6.39 3.71
C ASN A 100 3.46 7.12 3.23
N PRO A 101 4.41 7.45 4.12
CA PRO A 101 5.60 8.20 3.74
C PRO A 101 6.38 7.56 2.59
N LEU A 102 6.44 6.23 2.53
CA LEU A 102 7.09 5.50 1.43
C LEU A 102 6.44 5.81 0.09
N SER A 103 5.11 5.77 0.04
CA SER A 103 4.35 5.97 -1.19
C SER A 103 4.35 7.45 -1.60
N LEU A 104 4.29 8.37 -0.65
CA LEU A 104 4.41 9.80 -0.93
C LEU A 104 5.78 10.14 -1.54
N LEU A 105 6.87 9.64 -0.94
CA LEU A 105 8.22 9.80 -1.47
C LEU A 105 8.38 9.22 -2.87
N TYR A 106 7.77 8.05 -3.11
CA TYR A 106 7.74 7.44 -4.45
C TYR A 106 6.97 8.31 -5.45
N GLY A 107 5.78 8.77 -5.08
CA GLY A 107 4.94 9.63 -5.92
C GLY A 107 5.64 10.93 -6.30
N LEU A 108 6.41 11.52 -5.39
CA LEU A 108 7.17 12.75 -5.61
C LEU A 108 8.30 12.62 -6.65
N THR A 109 8.77 11.40 -6.97
CA THR A 109 9.74 11.19 -8.06
C THR A 109 9.07 10.80 -9.37
N LEU A 110 7.84 10.31 -9.33
CA LEU A 110 7.05 9.97 -10.50
C LEU A 110 6.42 11.19 -11.17
N SER A 111 6.03 12.21 -10.39
CA SER A 111 5.22 13.33 -10.85
C SER A 111 5.71 14.66 -10.30
N GLU A 112 5.11 15.76 -10.78
CA GLU A 112 5.33 17.08 -10.21
C GLU A 112 4.93 17.10 -8.73
N PRO A 113 5.81 17.55 -7.82
CA PRO A 113 5.54 17.58 -6.39
C PRO A 113 4.23 18.26 -6.02
N ILE A 114 3.87 19.31 -6.75
CA ILE A 114 2.64 20.09 -6.55
C ILE A 114 1.40 19.21 -6.79
N ALA A 115 1.39 18.37 -7.83
CA ALA A 115 0.27 17.50 -8.14
C ALA A 115 0.04 16.47 -7.03
N ILE A 116 1.10 15.80 -6.58
CA ILE A 116 1.06 14.79 -5.52
C ILE A 116 0.60 15.39 -4.19
N ILE A 117 1.18 16.52 -3.78
CA ILE A 117 0.81 17.21 -2.53
C ILE A 117 -0.64 17.71 -2.60
N SER A 118 -1.09 18.21 -3.75
CA SER A 118 -2.47 18.66 -3.94
C SER A 118 -3.46 17.49 -3.88
N PHE A 119 -3.16 16.37 -4.53
CA PHE A 119 -3.98 15.16 -4.51
C PHE A 119 -4.12 14.60 -3.10
N ALA A 120 -2.98 14.48 -2.42
CA ALA A 120 -2.89 14.14 -1.02
C ALA A 120 -3.78 15.08 -0.18
N GLY A 121 -3.53 16.39 -0.22
CA GLY A 121 -4.27 17.39 0.56
C GLY A 121 -5.79 17.35 0.31
N CYS A 122 -6.22 17.29 -0.95
CA CYS A 122 -7.62 17.13 -1.33
C CYS A 122 -8.21 15.85 -0.73
N SER A 123 -7.47 14.74 -0.76
CA SER A 123 -7.93 13.47 -0.18
C SER A 123 -8.16 13.57 1.33
N LEU A 124 -7.30 14.28 2.08
CA LEU A 124 -7.53 14.53 3.52
C LEU A 124 -8.78 15.36 3.77
N VAL A 125 -9.00 16.39 2.95
CA VAL A 125 -10.20 17.22 3.04
C VAL A 125 -11.43 16.36 2.82
N ILE A 126 -11.45 15.51 1.79
CA ILE A 126 -12.55 14.58 1.52
C ILE A 126 -12.79 13.67 2.72
N VAL A 127 -11.76 12.98 3.21
CA VAL A 127 -11.88 12.05 4.33
C VAL A 127 -12.41 12.76 5.58
N THR A 128 -11.96 13.99 5.84
CA THR A 128 -12.43 14.79 6.98
C THR A 128 -13.89 15.22 6.80
N VAL A 129 -14.27 15.73 5.62
CA VAL A 129 -15.65 16.15 5.33
C VAL A 129 -16.61 14.97 5.40
N VAL A 130 -16.24 13.83 4.80
CA VAL A 130 -17.01 12.58 4.83
C VAL A 130 -17.20 12.11 6.27
N GLY A 131 -16.14 12.11 7.09
CA GLY A 131 -16.20 11.75 8.50
C GLY A 131 -17.07 12.70 9.33
N LEU A 132 -16.98 14.01 9.10
CA LEU A 132 -17.83 15.02 9.77
C LEU A 132 -19.30 14.85 9.43
N ILE A 133 -19.64 14.66 8.16
CA ILE A 133 -21.02 14.46 7.73
C ILE A 133 -21.56 13.15 8.32
N TRP A 134 -20.75 12.09 8.31
CA TRP A 134 -21.12 10.83 8.93
C TRP A 134 -21.45 10.95 10.41
N ASP A 135 -20.57 11.55 11.20
CA ASP A 135 -20.78 11.72 12.64
C ASP A 135 -22.00 12.63 12.94
N ARG A 136 -22.28 13.58 12.06
CA ARG A 136 -23.50 14.41 12.15
C ARG A 136 -24.77 13.64 11.82
N LEU A 137 -24.74 12.71 10.86
CA LEU A 137 -25.88 11.88 10.51
C LEU A 137 -26.12 10.74 11.52
N TYR A 138 -25.05 10.24 12.16
CA TYR A 138 -25.09 9.09 13.07
C TYR A 138 -24.32 9.34 14.39
N PRO A 139 -24.77 10.31 15.23
CA PRO A 139 -24.05 10.72 16.44
C PRO A 139 -23.94 9.61 17.51
N ASN A 140 -24.88 8.66 17.55
CA ASN A 140 -24.88 7.53 18.49
C ASN A 140 -24.31 6.25 17.83
N SER A 141 -23.20 6.37 17.11
CA SER A 141 -22.59 5.22 16.47
C SER A 141 -21.73 4.39 17.42
N ALA A 142 -21.19 4.95 18.50
CA ALA A 142 -20.28 4.28 19.44
C ALA A 142 -20.92 3.05 20.14
N LEU A 143 -20.13 1.98 20.32
CA LEU A 143 -20.55 0.80 21.08
C LEU A 143 -20.43 1.05 22.61
N PRO A 144 -21.26 0.37 23.41
CA PRO A 144 -21.11 0.37 24.86
C PRO A 144 -19.78 -0.28 25.27
N ILE A 145 -19.23 0.24 26.37
CA ILE A 145 -17.89 -0.05 26.86
C ILE A 145 -17.87 -1.43 27.49
N SER A 146 -16.90 -2.28 27.12
CA SER A 146 -16.59 -3.50 27.88
C SER A 146 -15.41 -3.23 28.82
N ASP A 147 -15.60 -3.52 30.10
CA ASP A 147 -14.57 -3.38 31.14
C ASP A 147 -13.51 -4.49 30.97
N GLU A 148 -12.33 -4.17 30.43
CA GLU A 148 -11.19 -5.10 30.33
C GLU A 148 -10.17 -4.84 31.44
N LYS A 149 -9.67 -5.92 32.03
CA LYS A 149 -8.72 -5.88 33.16
C LYS A 149 -7.30 -5.59 32.67
N ALA A 150 -6.55 -4.84 33.48
CA ALA A 150 -5.14 -4.57 33.22
C ALA A 150 -4.29 -5.86 33.27
N VAL A 151 -3.31 -5.96 32.38
CA VAL A 151 -2.39 -7.11 32.29
C VAL A 151 -1.24 -6.99 33.31
N ALA A 152 -0.82 -8.13 33.87
CA ALA A 152 0.34 -8.21 34.77
C ALA A 152 1.64 -7.69 34.12
N TYR A 153 2.54 -7.11 34.93
CA TYR A 153 3.82 -6.53 34.49
C TYR A 153 4.84 -7.58 34.02
N GLY A 154 5.90 -7.13 33.34
CA GLY A 154 7.03 -7.96 32.89
C GLY A 154 6.80 -8.64 31.54
N TYR A 155 7.45 -9.80 31.33
CA TYR A 155 7.38 -10.58 30.08
C TYR A 155 5.95 -11.00 29.69
N ARG A 156 5.03 -11.05 30.67
CA ARG A 156 3.60 -11.30 30.46
C ARG A 156 2.94 -10.24 29.56
N ARG A 157 3.42 -9.00 29.56
CA ARG A 157 2.93 -7.95 28.66
C ARG A 157 3.23 -8.24 27.19
N VAL A 158 4.45 -8.70 26.92
CA VAL A 158 4.88 -9.07 25.56
C VAL A 158 4.09 -10.29 25.08
N LEU A 159 3.95 -11.30 25.94
CA LEU A 159 3.12 -12.47 25.65
C LEU A 159 1.65 -12.10 25.41
N ALA A 160 1.11 -11.14 26.17
CA ALA A 160 -0.26 -10.68 25.99
C ALA A 160 -0.48 -9.99 24.64
N VAL A 161 0.47 -9.17 24.19
CA VAL A 161 0.44 -8.57 22.85
C VAL A 161 0.53 -9.65 21.78
N GLY A 162 1.48 -10.60 21.91
CA GLY A 162 1.61 -11.71 20.96
C GLY A 162 0.36 -12.59 20.88
N SER A 163 -0.22 -12.96 22.02
CA SER A 163 -1.46 -13.75 22.06
C SER A 163 -2.66 -12.98 21.54
N ALA A 164 -2.74 -11.67 21.79
CA ALA A 164 -3.81 -10.83 21.28
C ALA A 164 -3.70 -10.67 19.75
N ALA A 165 -2.49 -10.45 19.24
CA ALA A 165 -2.22 -10.36 17.79
C ALA A 165 -2.55 -11.69 17.10
N GLY A 166 -2.13 -12.83 17.65
CA GLY A 166 -2.45 -14.15 17.12
C GLY A 166 -3.96 -14.42 17.12
N ARG A 167 -4.65 -14.13 18.22
CA ARG A 167 -6.11 -14.30 18.29
C ARG A 167 -6.87 -13.38 17.34
N GLU A 168 -6.41 -12.14 17.17
CA GLU A 168 -7.01 -11.23 16.19
C GLU A 168 -6.72 -11.68 14.75
N ALA A 169 -5.54 -12.27 14.49
CA ALA A 169 -5.20 -12.91 13.22
C ALA A 169 -6.04 -14.16 12.91
N ALA A 170 -6.63 -14.81 13.92
CA ALA A 170 -7.59 -15.91 13.77
C ALA A 170 -9.06 -15.50 14.03
N SER A 171 -9.34 -14.19 14.01
CA SER A 171 -10.66 -13.59 14.21
C SER A 171 -11.37 -13.31 12.88
N GLY A 172 -12.51 -12.61 12.94
CA GLY A 172 -13.18 -12.12 11.73
C GLY A 172 -12.33 -11.15 10.89
N SER A 173 -11.26 -10.54 11.44
CA SER A 173 -10.32 -9.71 10.67
C SER A 173 -9.74 -10.47 9.49
N PHE A 174 -9.35 -11.73 9.72
CA PHE A 174 -8.82 -12.60 8.69
C PHE A 174 -9.82 -12.84 7.55
N VAL A 175 -11.10 -13.01 7.88
CA VAL A 175 -12.16 -13.21 6.87
C VAL A 175 -12.31 -11.98 5.99
N TYR A 176 -12.33 -10.78 6.58
CA TYR A 176 -12.42 -9.54 5.80
C TYR A 176 -11.18 -9.30 4.93
N ILE A 177 -9.99 -9.61 5.44
CA ILE A 177 -8.74 -9.53 4.68
C ILE A 177 -8.80 -10.48 3.47
N LEU A 178 -9.23 -11.73 3.68
CA LEU A 178 -9.43 -12.68 2.58
C LEU A 178 -10.44 -12.18 1.55
N VAL A 179 -11.56 -11.61 1.99
CA VAL A 179 -12.57 -11.02 1.08
C VAL A 179 -11.97 -9.88 0.24
N GLY A 180 -11.14 -9.02 0.84
CA GLY A 180 -10.41 -7.99 0.09
C GLY A 180 -9.46 -8.56 -0.95
N LEU A 181 -8.67 -9.58 -0.59
CA LEU A 181 -7.74 -10.25 -1.51
C LEU A 181 -8.46 -11.02 -2.63
N ILE A 182 -9.59 -11.65 -2.32
CA ILE A 182 -10.46 -12.30 -3.32
C ILE A 182 -10.93 -11.27 -4.35
N GLY A 183 -11.26 -10.05 -3.95
CA GLY A 183 -11.61 -8.96 -4.87
C GLY A 183 -10.56 -8.75 -5.96
N THR A 184 -9.29 -8.69 -5.57
CA THR A 184 -8.17 -8.49 -6.51
C THR A 184 -7.90 -9.74 -7.36
N GLY A 185 -8.01 -10.93 -6.76
CA GLY A 185 -7.93 -12.19 -7.50
C GLY A 185 -9.02 -12.30 -8.57
N LEU A 186 -10.25 -11.87 -8.26
CA LEU A 186 -11.38 -11.90 -9.20
C LEU A 186 -11.17 -10.95 -10.37
N LEU A 187 -10.63 -9.74 -10.15
CA LEU A 187 -10.24 -8.86 -11.25
C LEU A 187 -9.23 -9.54 -12.17
N GLY A 188 -8.19 -10.14 -11.58
CA GLY A 188 -7.17 -10.91 -12.32
C GLY A 188 -7.70 -12.14 -13.04
N ALA A 189 -8.88 -12.65 -12.67
CA ALA A 189 -9.53 -13.76 -13.34
C ALA A 189 -10.48 -13.31 -14.44
N LEU A 190 -11.16 -12.18 -14.25
CA LEU A 190 -12.27 -11.74 -15.11
C LEU A 190 -11.84 -10.74 -16.18
N ILE A 191 -10.86 -9.89 -15.90
CA ILE A 191 -10.43 -8.83 -16.82
C ILE A 191 -9.39 -9.41 -17.80
N PRO A 192 -9.70 -9.46 -19.12
CA PRO A 192 -8.76 -9.97 -20.11
C PRO A 192 -7.47 -9.13 -20.16
N ALA A 193 -6.35 -9.78 -20.47
CA ALA A 193 -5.08 -9.09 -20.72
C ALA A 193 -5.26 -8.01 -21.81
N ASN A 194 -4.56 -6.88 -21.68
CA ASN A 194 -4.56 -5.76 -22.63
C ASN A 194 -5.90 -5.03 -22.81
N SER A 195 -6.96 -5.39 -22.08
CA SER A 195 -8.29 -4.78 -22.28
C SER A 195 -8.42 -3.35 -21.74
N LEU A 196 -7.57 -2.96 -20.79
CA LEU A 196 -7.62 -1.65 -20.12
C LEU A 196 -6.72 -0.58 -20.75
N GLN A 197 -6.01 -0.91 -21.84
CA GLN A 197 -4.97 -0.06 -22.42
C GLN A 197 -5.47 1.31 -22.88
N HIS A 198 -6.73 1.39 -23.35
CA HIS A 198 -7.35 2.62 -23.85
C HIS A 198 -8.45 3.16 -22.92
N THR A 199 -8.77 2.45 -21.83
CA THR A 199 -9.96 2.75 -21.03
C THR A 199 -9.83 4.06 -20.25
N PHE A 200 -8.61 4.44 -19.89
CA PHE A 200 -8.33 5.58 -19.01
C PHE A 200 -7.67 6.76 -19.72
N ASN A 201 -7.71 6.76 -21.06
CA ASN A 201 -7.23 7.87 -21.87
C ASN A 201 -7.97 9.17 -21.51
N TYR A 202 -7.31 10.31 -21.71
CA TYR A 202 -7.82 11.63 -21.33
C TYR A 202 -9.12 12.04 -22.03
N ASP A 203 -9.35 11.52 -23.24
CA ASP A 203 -10.52 11.80 -24.06
C ASP A 203 -11.78 11.08 -23.55
N ASN A 204 -11.61 10.01 -22.77
CA ASN A 204 -12.71 9.26 -22.22
C ASN A 204 -13.31 9.94 -20.99
N THR A 205 -14.43 10.64 -21.17
CA THR A 205 -15.17 11.25 -20.07
C THR A 205 -15.64 10.25 -19.00
N LEU A 206 -15.77 8.96 -19.33
CA LEU A 206 -16.18 7.94 -18.36
C LEU A 206 -15.00 7.33 -17.58
N ALA A 207 -13.77 7.75 -17.84
CA ALA A 207 -12.58 7.19 -17.19
C ALA A 207 -12.64 7.22 -15.65
N PRO A 208 -13.04 8.31 -14.96
CA PRO A 208 -13.18 8.31 -13.50
C PRO A 208 -14.21 7.31 -12.98
N LEU A 209 -15.27 7.06 -13.74
CA LEU A 209 -16.33 6.11 -13.37
C LEU A 209 -15.86 4.66 -13.54
N TYR A 210 -15.22 4.33 -14.66
CA TYR A 210 -14.61 3.01 -14.86
C TYR A 210 -13.52 2.74 -13.82
N MET A 211 -12.75 3.76 -13.46
CA MET A 211 -11.74 3.64 -12.44
C MET A 211 -12.37 3.33 -11.08
N THR A 212 -13.49 3.96 -10.74
CA THR A 212 -14.23 3.68 -9.51
C THR A 212 -14.68 2.21 -9.46
N ALA A 213 -15.22 1.69 -10.57
CA ALA A 213 -15.68 0.30 -10.66
C ALA A 213 -14.55 -0.72 -10.49
N MET A 214 -13.34 -0.38 -10.95
CA MET A 214 -12.15 -1.24 -10.83
C MET A 214 -11.43 -1.07 -9.47
N ALA A 215 -11.31 0.16 -8.98
CA ALA A 215 -10.55 0.50 -7.78
C ALA A 215 -11.21 0.01 -6.47
N ILE A 216 -12.54 -0.12 -6.41
CA ILE A 216 -13.22 -0.62 -5.20
C ILE A 216 -12.94 -2.13 -4.98
N PRO A 217 -13.02 -2.99 -6.02
CA PRO A 217 -12.59 -4.39 -5.92
C PRO A 217 -11.08 -4.58 -5.86
N ALA A 218 -10.31 -3.71 -6.51
CA ALA A 218 -8.86 -3.77 -6.51
C ALA A 218 -8.31 -3.34 -5.16
N TYR A 219 -7.54 -4.22 -4.53
CA TYR A 219 -6.62 -3.80 -3.49
C TYR A 219 -5.34 -3.32 -4.17
N ALA A 220 -5.05 -2.03 -4.04
CA ALA A 220 -3.74 -1.50 -4.35
C ALA A 220 -2.99 -1.22 -3.04
N THR A 221 -1.77 -1.73 -2.92
CA THR A 221 -0.87 -1.24 -1.88
C THR A 221 -0.61 0.26 -2.11
N PRO A 222 -0.29 1.05 -1.08
CA PRO A 222 0.04 2.47 -1.26
C PRO A 222 1.12 2.70 -2.32
N MET A 223 2.15 1.84 -2.34
CA MET A 223 3.21 1.88 -3.34
C MET A 223 2.69 1.59 -4.75
N LEU A 224 1.86 0.56 -4.90
CA LEU A 224 1.27 0.23 -6.20
C LEU A 224 0.40 1.37 -6.72
N ALA A 225 -0.48 1.94 -5.89
CA ALA A 225 -1.34 3.05 -6.28
C ALA A 225 -0.53 4.27 -6.77
N MET A 226 0.58 4.60 -6.10
CA MET A 226 1.45 5.70 -6.52
C MET A 226 2.21 5.38 -7.81
N SER A 227 2.72 4.16 -7.96
CA SER A 227 3.37 3.71 -9.20
C SER A 227 2.43 3.86 -10.40
N GLN A 228 1.18 3.43 -10.23
CA GLN A 228 0.15 3.49 -11.26
C GLN A 228 -0.20 4.94 -11.60
N LEU A 229 -0.40 5.78 -10.58
CA LEU A 229 -0.63 7.21 -10.75
C LEU A 229 0.52 7.89 -11.52
N GLY A 230 1.77 7.52 -11.24
CA GLY A 230 2.92 8.02 -11.98
C GLY A 230 2.91 7.63 -13.45
N MET A 231 2.67 6.35 -13.75
CA MET A 231 2.53 5.87 -15.13
C MET A 231 1.37 6.55 -15.85
N MET A 232 0.26 6.83 -15.16
CA MET A 232 -0.88 7.56 -15.73
C MET A 232 -0.50 8.96 -16.17
N PHE A 233 0.28 9.70 -15.37
CA PHE A 233 0.75 11.02 -15.76
C PHE A 233 1.77 10.98 -16.90
N GLN A 234 2.64 9.97 -16.94
CA GLN A 234 3.60 9.79 -18.03
C GLN A 234 2.92 9.54 -19.38
N HIS A 235 1.82 8.79 -19.38
CA HIS A 235 1.04 8.48 -20.60
C HIS A 235 -0.06 9.53 -20.89
N ALA A 236 -0.13 10.61 -20.11
CA ALA A 236 -1.19 11.63 -20.16
C ALA A 236 -2.63 11.05 -20.12
N ASN A 237 -2.87 10.09 -19.22
CA ASN A 237 -4.19 9.55 -18.93
C ASN A 237 -5.06 10.54 -18.12
N SER A 238 -6.35 10.22 -17.94
CA SER A 238 -7.29 11.01 -17.13
C SER A 238 -6.76 11.23 -15.70
N ILE A 239 -6.66 12.50 -15.31
CA ILE A 239 -6.25 12.95 -13.98
C ILE A 239 -7.33 12.64 -12.95
N GLY A 240 -8.59 12.76 -13.35
CA GLY A 240 -9.74 12.38 -12.53
C GLY A 240 -9.69 10.88 -12.21
N ALA A 241 -9.35 10.04 -13.18
CA ALA A 241 -9.13 8.61 -12.94
C ALA A 241 -7.94 8.36 -12.01
N ALA A 242 -6.81 9.07 -12.19
CA ALA A 242 -5.65 8.95 -11.29
C ALA A 242 -6.02 9.32 -9.84
N PHE A 243 -6.81 10.37 -9.67
CA PHE A 243 -7.32 10.79 -8.36
C PHE A 243 -8.23 9.73 -7.73
N VAL A 244 -9.18 9.16 -8.51
CA VAL A 244 -10.05 8.07 -8.05
C VAL A 244 -9.23 6.85 -7.64
N LEU A 245 -8.22 6.47 -8.42
CA LEU A 245 -7.34 5.35 -8.11
C LEU A 245 -6.60 5.57 -6.79
N LEU A 246 -6.10 6.79 -6.57
CA LEU A 246 -5.45 7.14 -5.31
C LEU A 246 -6.43 7.03 -4.14
N VAL A 247 -7.58 7.71 -4.20
CA VAL A 247 -8.52 7.77 -3.07
C VAL A 247 -9.16 6.40 -2.77
N LEU A 248 -9.68 5.73 -3.80
CA LEU A 248 -10.44 4.50 -3.63
C LEU A 248 -9.54 3.26 -3.71
N GLY A 249 -8.59 3.21 -4.65
CA GLY A 249 -7.74 2.03 -4.84
C GLY A 249 -6.75 1.80 -3.69
N ALA A 250 -6.16 2.87 -3.14
CA ALA A 250 -5.33 2.76 -1.95
C ALA A 250 -6.17 2.69 -0.66
N GLY A 251 -7.20 3.54 -0.56
CA GLY A 251 -7.98 3.73 0.66
C GLY A 251 -9.03 2.65 0.95
N MET A 252 -9.51 1.94 -0.07
CA MET A 252 -10.61 0.98 0.04
C MET A 252 -10.28 -0.42 -0.48
N ASN A 253 -11.15 -1.36 -0.14
CA ASN A 253 -11.24 -2.70 -0.73
C ASN A 253 -12.59 -3.32 -0.33
N ILE A 254 -12.99 -4.41 -0.99
CA ILE A 254 -14.26 -5.12 -0.69
C ILE A 254 -14.29 -5.66 0.76
N GLY A 255 -13.14 -6.01 1.34
CA GLY A 255 -13.03 -6.46 2.73
C GLY A 255 -13.45 -5.39 3.73
N LEU A 256 -12.95 -4.16 3.55
CA LEU A 256 -13.33 -3.00 4.36
C LEU A 256 -14.82 -2.66 4.17
N LEU A 257 -15.33 -2.77 2.94
CA LEU A 257 -16.73 -2.56 2.63
C LEU A 257 -17.64 -3.61 3.30
N ALA A 258 -17.25 -4.88 3.27
CA ALA A 258 -17.95 -5.97 3.94
C ALA A 258 -17.95 -5.79 5.47
N TRP A 259 -16.85 -5.30 6.03
CA TRP A 259 -16.78 -4.94 7.45
C TRP A 259 -17.74 -3.79 7.78
N LEU A 260 -17.72 -2.70 7.00
CA LEU A 260 -18.59 -1.54 7.19
C LEU A 260 -20.07 -1.94 7.21
N TYR A 261 -20.52 -2.73 6.23
CA TYR A 261 -21.91 -3.16 6.14
C TYR A 261 -22.32 -4.08 7.28
N ARG A 262 -21.41 -4.91 7.77
CA ARG A 262 -21.68 -5.83 8.87
C ARG A 262 -21.75 -5.11 10.23
N GLU A 263 -20.89 -4.13 10.46
CA GLU A 263 -20.81 -3.42 11.75
C GLU A 263 -21.80 -2.26 11.88
N TYR A 264 -21.99 -1.47 10.82
CA TYR A 264 -22.88 -0.30 10.86
C TYR A 264 -24.26 -0.57 10.25
N GLY A 265 -24.43 -1.71 9.57
CA GLY A 265 -25.64 -2.07 8.84
C GLY A 265 -25.72 -1.45 7.45
N PHE A 266 -26.58 -2.03 6.60
CA PHE A 266 -26.67 -1.66 5.18
C PHE A 266 -26.98 -0.18 4.95
N LYS A 267 -28.01 0.37 5.63
CA LYS A 267 -28.43 1.78 5.45
C LYS A 267 -27.31 2.78 5.75
N ARG A 268 -26.59 2.56 6.85
CA ARG A 268 -25.49 3.44 7.23
C ARG A 268 -24.35 3.25 6.24
N GLY A 269 -23.89 2.02 6.01
CA GLY A 269 -22.79 1.76 5.08
C GLY A 269 -23.03 2.35 3.67
N THR A 270 -24.25 2.25 3.14
CA THR A 270 -24.57 2.79 1.81
C THR A 270 -24.59 4.32 1.80
N THR A 271 -25.04 4.95 2.88
CA THR A 271 -24.99 6.41 3.03
C THR A 271 -23.55 6.91 2.99
N TRP A 272 -22.62 6.24 3.68
CA TRP A 272 -21.20 6.57 3.60
C TRP A 272 -20.66 6.39 2.19
N MET A 273 -21.04 5.31 1.51
CA MET A 273 -20.58 5.03 0.15
C MET A 273 -21.06 6.03 -0.87
N VAL A 274 -22.35 6.34 -0.89
CA VAL A 274 -22.88 7.35 -1.78
C VAL A 274 -22.22 8.70 -1.50
N LEU A 275 -21.99 9.04 -0.24
CA LEU A 275 -21.35 10.30 0.13
C LEU A 275 -19.87 10.37 -0.30
N LEU A 276 -19.09 9.32 -0.04
CA LEU A 276 -17.69 9.26 -0.49
C LEU A 276 -17.61 9.28 -2.01
N LEU A 277 -18.37 8.43 -2.70
CA LEU A 277 -18.33 8.33 -4.16
C LEU A 277 -18.79 9.60 -4.85
N SER A 278 -19.85 10.25 -4.35
CA SER A 278 -20.33 11.51 -4.93
C SER A 278 -19.29 12.63 -4.82
N ILE A 279 -18.64 12.78 -3.66
CA ILE A 279 -17.59 13.80 -3.45
C ILE A 279 -16.36 13.48 -4.30
N VAL A 280 -15.89 12.23 -4.28
CA VAL A 280 -14.70 11.81 -5.04
C VAL A 280 -14.94 11.98 -6.55
N LEU A 281 -16.08 11.52 -7.07
CA LEU A 281 -16.41 11.69 -8.49
C LEU A 281 -16.58 13.16 -8.86
N ALA A 282 -17.32 13.95 -8.07
CA ALA A 282 -17.51 15.37 -8.35
C ALA A 282 -16.17 16.12 -8.45
N LEU A 283 -15.24 15.82 -7.54
CA LEU A 283 -13.89 16.39 -7.58
C LEU A 283 -13.08 15.82 -8.74
N ALA A 284 -13.13 14.51 -9.00
CA ALA A 284 -12.43 13.90 -10.13
C ALA A 284 -12.83 14.55 -11.45
N TYR A 285 -14.13 14.69 -11.72
CA TYR A 285 -14.64 15.39 -12.90
C TYR A 285 -14.30 16.88 -12.93
N GLY A 286 -14.27 17.53 -11.75
CA GLY A 286 -13.88 18.93 -11.62
C GLY A 286 -12.39 19.17 -11.88
N LEU A 287 -11.53 18.21 -11.53
CA LEU A 287 -10.07 18.28 -11.64
C LEU A 287 -9.54 17.81 -13.00
N ASP A 288 -10.28 16.95 -13.71
CA ASP A 288 -9.81 16.27 -14.92
C ASP A 288 -9.38 17.24 -16.03
N LYS A 289 -10.16 18.31 -16.26
CA LYS A 289 -9.87 19.34 -17.27
C LYS A 289 -8.84 20.40 -16.85
N PRO A 290 -8.92 21.01 -15.65
CA PRO A 290 -8.02 22.12 -15.31
C PRO A 290 -6.58 21.70 -15.04
N LEU A 291 -6.33 20.46 -14.62
CA LEU A 291 -4.99 20.00 -14.25
C LEU A 291 -4.28 19.22 -15.36
N PHE A 292 -4.90 19.03 -16.53
CA PHE A 292 -4.34 18.20 -17.60
C PHE A 292 -2.97 18.72 -18.06
N PRO A 293 -1.90 17.90 -18.04
CA PRO A 293 -0.58 18.33 -18.51
C PRO A 293 -0.67 18.67 -19.99
N LYS A 294 -0.35 19.92 -20.34
CA LYS A 294 -0.37 20.38 -21.75
C LYS A 294 0.92 20.07 -22.50
N ASP A 295 1.95 19.64 -21.76
CA ASP A 295 3.32 19.50 -22.25
C ASP A 295 3.69 18.05 -22.59
N ILE A 296 2.74 17.10 -22.49
CA ILE A 296 2.95 15.67 -22.76
C ILE A 296 2.03 15.25 -23.91
N GLU A 297 2.60 14.66 -24.96
CA GLU A 297 1.80 14.04 -26.02
C GLU A 297 1.07 12.82 -25.48
N PRO A 298 -0.26 12.70 -25.66
CA PRO A 298 -1.01 11.58 -25.13
C PRO A 298 -0.55 10.26 -25.75
N ALA A 299 -0.03 9.37 -24.91
CA ALA A 299 0.21 8.00 -25.33
C ALA A 299 -1.15 7.33 -25.51
N ASN A 300 -1.43 6.86 -26.72
CA ASN A 300 -2.74 6.29 -27.02
C ASN A 300 -3.01 4.96 -26.29
N HIS A 301 -2.03 4.34 -25.64
CA HIS A 301 -2.16 3.08 -24.90
C HIS A 301 -1.36 3.13 -23.59
N THR A 302 -1.78 2.40 -22.56
CA THR A 302 -1.03 2.24 -21.31
C THR A 302 -1.04 0.80 -20.79
N HIS A 303 0.13 0.34 -20.34
CA HIS A 303 0.30 -0.97 -19.70
C HIS A 303 0.17 -0.93 -18.17
N ALA A 304 -0.04 0.26 -17.61
CA ALA A 304 -0.10 0.48 -16.17
C ALA A 304 -1.09 -0.51 -15.49
N PHE A 305 -2.28 -0.66 -16.08
CA PHE A 305 -3.36 -1.44 -15.50
C PHE A 305 -3.29 -2.95 -15.73
N ASP A 306 -2.29 -3.44 -16.47
CA ASP A 306 -2.13 -4.88 -16.70
C ASP A 306 -1.95 -5.67 -15.39
N ILE A 307 -1.53 -4.99 -14.31
CA ILE A 307 -1.44 -5.60 -12.97
C ILE A 307 -2.81 -6.04 -12.40
N TYR A 308 -3.92 -5.44 -12.85
CA TYR A 308 -5.27 -5.83 -12.46
C TYR A 308 -5.90 -6.84 -13.41
N CYS A 309 -5.30 -7.05 -14.58
CA CYS A 309 -5.74 -7.97 -15.61
C CYS A 309 -5.19 -9.38 -15.44
N GLN A 310 -5.72 -10.30 -16.26
CA GLN A 310 -5.20 -11.65 -16.43
C GLN A 310 -3.69 -11.62 -16.75
N PRO A 311 -2.86 -12.35 -15.98
CA PRO A 311 -1.42 -12.33 -16.14
C PRO A 311 -0.91 -13.18 -17.32
N PHE A 312 -1.78 -13.97 -17.95
CA PHE A 312 -1.44 -14.89 -19.04
C PHE A 312 -2.32 -14.56 -20.26
N SER A 313 -1.68 -14.39 -21.41
CA SER A 313 -2.35 -14.16 -22.70
C SER A 313 -2.04 -15.31 -23.65
N GLY A 314 -3.01 -16.21 -23.86
CA GLY A 314 -2.90 -17.31 -24.84
C GLY A 314 -2.29 -18.62 -24.31
N PRO A 315 -2.13 -19.63 -25.18
CA PRO A 315 -1.59 -20.94 -24.84
C PRO A 315 -0.16 -20.81 -24.31
N GLN A 316 0.10 -21.41 -23.15
CA GLN A 316 1.44 -21.41 -22.55
C GLN A 316 2.22 -22.63 -23.05
N ASN A 317 3.53 -22.46 -23.29
CA ASN A 317 4.44 -23.55 -23.64
C ASN A 317 4.68 -24.51 -22.46
N VAL A 318 4.38 -24.07 -21.23
CA VAL A 318 4.48 -24.82 -19.98
C VAL A 318 3.11 -24.95 -19.30
N SER A 319 2.98 -25.86 -18.35
CA SER A 319 1.77 -25.92 -17.51
C SER A 319 1.53 -24.58 -16.81
N TYR A 320 0.27 -24.17 -16.65
CA TYR A 320 -0.06 -22.94 -15.94
C TYR A 320 0.45 -22.91 -14.49
N ALA A 321 0.61 -24.07 -13.84
CA ALA A 321 1.23 -24.15 -12.51
C ALA A 321 2.70 -23.72 -12.53
N GLU A 322 3.42 -24.13 -13.56
CA GLU A 322 4.82 -23.78 -13.76
C GLU A 322 4.95 -22.32 -14.22
N ALA A 323 4.06 -21.85 -15.10
CA ALA A 323 3.97 -20.45 -15.49
C ALA A 323 3.69 -19.54 -14.28
N MET A 324 2.81 -19.95 -13.35
CA MET A 324 2.59 -19.24 -12.08
C MET A 324 3.86 -19.20 -11.25
N LYS A 325 4.55 -20.34 -11.09
CA LYS A 325 5.79 -20.39 -10.29
C LYS A 325 6.86 -19.46 -10.87
N LEU A 326 7.08 -19.51 -12.18
CA LEU A 326 8.02 -18.64 -12.89
C LEU A 326 7.64 -17.17 -12.71
N LYS A 327 6.35 -16.84 -12.87
CA LYS A 327 5.86 -15.47 -12.71
C LYS A 327 6.00 -14.96 -11.28
N LEU A 328 5.71 -15.79 -10.27
CA LEU A 328 5.91 -15.41 -8.87
C LEU A 328 7.40 -15.23 -8.53
N GLN A 329 8.28 -16.10 -9.03
CA GLN A 329 9.73 -15.94 -8.85
C GLN A 329 10.27 -14.68 -9.53
N ARG A 330 9.65 -14.29 -10.65
CA ARG A 330 10.00 -13.12 -11.43
C ARG A 330 9.47 -11.82 -10.80
N ASP A 331 8.22 -11.80 -10.34
CA ASP A 331 7.56 -10.58 -9.90
C ASP A 331 7.77 -10.30 -8.39
N ILE A 332 8.24 -11.29 -7.60
CA ILE A 332 8.39 -11.18 -6.15
C ILE A 332 9.84 -11.33 -5.71
N ASN A 333 10.35 -10.35 -4.98
CA ASN A 333 11.70 -10.41 -4.44
C ASN A 333 11.84 -11.47 -3.33
N PRO A 334 12.99 -12.16 -3.20
CA PRO A 334 13.19 -13.19 -2.19
C PRO A 334 12.90 -12.76 -0.74
N PHE A 335 13.14 -11.48 -0.40
CA PHE A 335 12.91 -10.96 0.94
C PHE A 335 11.43 -10.74 1.27
N GLU A 336 10.57 -10.53 0.26
CA GLU A 336 9.12 -10.29 0.43
C GLU A 336 8.38 -11.54 0.91
N TRP A 337 8.99 -12.73 0.78
CA TRP A 337 8.47 -13.97 1.33
C TRP A 337 8.55 -14.03 2.86
N ARG A 338 9.48 -13.31 3.49
CA ARG A 338 9.71 -13.41 4.95
C ARG A 338 8.50 -12.92 5.77
N PRO A 339 7.91 -11.75 5.49
CA PRO A 339 6.70 -11.31 6.20
C PRO A 339 5.53 -12.27 6.01
N LEU A 340 5.40 -12.93 4.85
CA LEU A 340 4.35 -13.93 4.62
C LEU A 340 4.52 -15.14 5.58
N TRP A 341 5.74 -15.64 5.78
CA TRP A 341 5.99 -16.74 6.72
C TRP A 341 5.67 -16.36 8.16
N ILE A 342 6.06 -15.15 8.59
CA ILE A 342 5.74 -14.62 9.92
C ILE A 342 4.22 -14.49 10.09
N PHE A 343 3.53 -14.00 9.05
CA PHE A 343 2.08 -13.89 9.02
C PHE A 343 1.39 -15.26 9.14
N GLY A 344 1.85 -16.26 8.38
CA GLY A 344 1.35 -17.63 8.47
C GLY A 344 1.55 -18.24 9.86
N LEU A 345 2.72 -18.02 10.48
CA LEU A 345 3.01 -18.49 11.84
C LEU A 345 2.10 -17.81 12.87
N LEU A 346 1.84 -16.51 12.74
CA LEU A 346 0.94 -15.76 13.62
C LEU A 346 -0.50 -16.30 13.52
N ILE A 347 -0.98 -16.57 12.31
CA ILE A 347 -2.31 -17.18 12.09
C ILE A 347 -2.38 -18.58 12.71
N LEU A 348 -1.37 -19.41 12.48
CA LEU A 348 -1.31 -20.76 13.04
C LEU A 348 -1.28 -20.73 14.58
N CYS A 349 -0.51 -19.82 15.17
CA CYS A 349 -0.53 -19.55 16.61
C CYS A 349 -1.93 -19.11 17.09
N GLY A 350 -2.60 -18.24 16.34
CA GLY A 350 -3.97 -17.82 16.62
C GLY A 350 -4.99 -18.97 16.62
N PHE A 351 -4.97 -19.81 15.59
CA PHE A 351 -5.87 -20.96 15.47
C PHE A 351 -5.58 -22.02 16.53
N THR A 352 -4.30 -22.31 16.81
CA THR A 352 -3.92 -23.24 17.89
C THR A 352 -4.43 -22.73 19.23
N LEU A 353 -4.20 -21.46 19.57
CA LEU A 353 -4.77 -20.84 20.79
C LEU A 353 -6.29 -20.91 20.83
N LYS A 354 -6.97 -20.71 19.71
CA LYS A 354 -8.45 -20.81 19.62
C LYS A 354 -8.96 -22.24 19.87
N ILE A 355 -8.16 -23.26 19.54
CA ILE A 355 -8.49 -24.67 19.75
C ILE A 355 -8.13 -25.11 21.17
N THR A 356 -6.92 -24.80 21.64
CA THR A 356 -6.39 -25.29 22.92
C THR A 356 -6.85 -24.47 24.13
N ASP A 357 -7.04 -23.16 23.96
CA ASP A 357 -7.43 -22.24 25.03
C ASP A 357 -8.84 -21.69 24.84
N ARG A 358 -9.81 -22.57 24.54
CA ARG A 358 -11.24 -22.23 24.44
C ARG A 358 -11.81 -21.61 25.72
N SER A 359 -11.21 -21.92 26.88
CA SER A 359 -11.63 -21.42 28.18
C SER A 359 -10.95 -20.11 28.59
N LEU A 360 -10.12 -19.52 27.72
CA LEU A 360 -9.40 -18.28 27.95
C LEU A 360 -8.52 -18.32 29.22
N LYS A 361 -8.02 -19.50 29.61
CA LYS A 361 -7.17 -19.68 30.80
C LYS A 361 -5.85 -18.94 30.66
N LEU A 362 -5.28 -18.90 29.45
CA LEU A 362 -4.06 -18.13 29.19
C LEU A 362 -4.32 -16.63 29.36
N GLU A 363 -5.46 -16.15 28.88
CA GLU A 363 -5.88 -14.75 29.04
C GLU A 363 -6.14 -14.39 30.51
N GLN A 364 -6.82 -15.27 31.26
CA GLN A 364 -7.03 -15.11 32.70
C GLN A 364 -5.72 -15.11 33.49
N TRP A 365 -4.72 -15.90 33.08
CA TRP A 365 -3.39 -15.91 33.69
C TRP A 365 -2.58 -14.63 33.38
N LEU A 366 -2.73 -14.09 32.16
CA LEU A 366 -2.13 -12.82 31.77
C LEU A 366 -2.79 -11.62 32.49
N GLU A 367 -4.10 -11.68 32.69
CA GLU A 367 -4.92 -10.67 33.40
C GLU A 367 -4.95 -10.89 34.92
N ALA A 368 -4.29 -11.93 35.43
CA ALA A 368 -4.17 -12.15 36.86
C ALA A 368 -3.49 -10.95 37.52
N ALA A 369 -3.99 -10.56 38.70
CA ALA A 369 -3.57 -9.34 39.39
C ALA A 369 -2.04 -9.23 39.43
N PRO A 370 -1.47 -8.07 39.05
CA PRO A 370 -0.02 -7.89 39.09
C PRO A 370 0.49 -8.13 40.52
N PRO A 371 1.64 -8.82 40.69
CA PRO A 371 2.21 -9.04 42.00
C PRO A 371 2.41 -7.71 42.72
N LYS A 372 2.05 -7.68 44.01
CA LYS A 372 2.08 -6.47 44.83
C LYS A 372 3.53 -6.09 45.12
N GLN A 373 3.87 -4.83 44.87
CA GLN A 373 5.06 -4.11 45.36
C GLN A 373 6.39 -4.55 44.75
N ILE A 374 6.97 -3.70 43.90
CA ILE A 374 8.41 -3.78 43.61
C ILE A 374 9.09 -2.63 44.34
N SER A 375 9.85 -2.98 45.37
CA SER A 375 10.63 -2.08 46.20
C SER A 375 12.07 -2.06 45.69
N GLY A 376 12.40 -1.10 44.84
CA GLY A 376 13.77 -0.83 44.42
C GLY A 376 13.86 0.52 43.72
N ARG A 377 14.88 1.32 44.03
CA ARG A 377 15.09 2.68 43.48
C ARG A 377 15.21 2.72 41.93
N GLY A 378 15.43 1.58 41.30
CA GLY A 378 15.50 1.41 39.83
C GLY A 378 14.36 0.60 39.20
N ASP A 379 13.38 0.12 39.98
CA ASP A 379 12.27 -0.68 39.44
C ASP A 379 11.01 0.19 39.26
N ILE A 380 10.99 0.92 38.15
CA ILE A 380 9.93 1.87 37.81
C ILE A 380 8.85 1.14 37.01
N ILE A 381 7.64 1.10 37.57
CA ILE A 381 6.47 0.55 36.88
C ILE A 381 6.05 1.51 35.76
N VAL A 382 6.35 1.14 34.51
CA VAL A 382 5.92 1.92 33.35
C VAL A 382 4.44 1.68 33.06
N PRO A 383 3.60 2.73 32.98
CA PRO A 383 2.19 2.61 32.62
C PRO A 383 2.00 1.97 31.23
N GLY A 384 0.95 1.17 31.07
CA GLY A 384 0.59 0.56 29.78
C GLY A 384 0.56 1.55 28.61
N PRO A 385 -0.12 2.71 28.74
CA PRO A 385 -0.19 3.68 27.64
C PRO A 385 1.16 4.26 27.22
N VAL A 386 2.14 4.36 28.13
CA VAL A 386 3.50 4.82 27.79
C VAL A 386 4.21 3.77 26.95
N LEU A 387 4.13 2.49 27.33
CA LEU A 387 4.65 1.39 26.49
C LEU A 387 3.90 1.28 25.17
N GLY A 388 2.59 1.52 25.16
CA GLY A 388 1.77 1.62 23.96
C GLY A 388 2.28 2.70 23.02
N LEU A 389 2.47 3.91 23.53
CA LEU A 389 2.96 5.04 22.74
C LEU A 389 4.39 4.80 22.24
N LEU A 390 5.27 4.23 23.07
CA LEU A 390 6.62 3.82 22.65
C LEU A 390 6.59 2.72 21.58
N SER A 391 5.65 1.77 21.67
CA SER A 391 5.49 0.70 20.67
C SER A 391 4.99 1.26 19.33
N LEU A 392 4.00 2.15 19.37
CA LEU A 392 3.50 2.84 18.17
C LEU A 392 4.59 3.73 17.56
N ALA A 393 5.31 4.52 18.37
CA ALA A 393 6.44 5.31 17.92
C ALA A 393 7.56 4.42 17.34
N GLY A 394 7.82 3.25 17.94
CA GLY A 394 8.74 2.25 17.42
C GLY A 394 8.33 1.72 16.05
N LEU A 395 7.03 1.50 15.80
CA LEU A 395 6.52 1.15 14.47
C LEU A 395 6.73 2.28 13.45
N VAL A 396 6.55 3.54 13.86
CA VAL A 396 6.83 4.71 13.00
C VAL A 396 8.32 4.77 12.67
N VAL A 397 9.20 4.63 13.67
CA VAL A 397 10.66 4.60 13.47
C VAL A 397 11.06 3.43 12.58
N LEU A 398 10.49 2.23 12.79
CA LEU A 398 10.74 1.08 11.93
C LEU A 398 10.28 1.34 10.49
N SER A 399 9.15 2.03 10.29
CA SER A 399 8.69 2.45 8.98
C SER A 399 9.67 3.44 8.32
N ILE A 400 10.19 4.41 9.08
CA ILE A 400 11.19 5.37 8.58
C ILE A 400 12.48 4.64 8.19
N VAL A 401 12.98 3.73 9.04
CA VAL A 401 14.14 2.88 8.71
C VAL A 401 13.85 2.03 7.47
N GLY A 402 12.62 1.51 7.35
CA GLY A 402 12.14 0.83 6.15
C GLY A 402 12.21 1.70 4.90
N CYS A 403 11.95 3.01 5.00
CA CYS A 403 12.17 3.95 3.89
C CYS A 403 13.62 4.00 3.45
N PHE A 404 14.56 4.13 4.38
CA PHE A 404 15.99 4.16 4.06
C PHE A 404 16.52 2.83 3.54
N ALA A 405 15.92 1.70 3.96
CA ALA A 405 16.24 0.38 3.45
C ALA A 405 15.66 0.12 2.05
N TYR A 406 14.46 0.64 1.76
CA TYR A 406 13.83 0.51 0.45
C TYR A 406 14.45 1.46 -0.60
N TYR A 407 14.88 2.65 -0.17
CA TYR A 407 15.61 3.63 -0.95
C TYR A 407 17.08 3.69 -0.49
N PRO A 408 17.92 2.75 -0.97
CA PRO A 408 19.30 2.64 -0.52
C PRO A 408 20.15 3.85 -0.93
N ALA A 409 21.39 3.87 -0.48
CA ALA A 409 22.30 4.98 -0.77
C ALA A 409 22.58 5.08 -2.28
N PRO A 410 22.90 6.27 -2.82
CA PRO A 410 23.21 6.44 -4.24
C PRO A 410 24.25 5.45 -4.76
N ASP A 411 25.30 5.16 -4.00
CA ASP A 411 26.33 4.19 -4.39
C ASP A 411 25.80 2.77 -4.53
N GLU A 412 24.99 2.30 -3.57
CA GLU A 412 24.35 0.98 -3.60
C GLU A 412 23.35 0.87 -4.76
N CYS A 413 22.59 1.95 -5.02
CA CYS A 413 21.72 2.03 -6.20
C CYS A 413 22.54 1.89 -7.49
N LEU A 414 23.62 2.65 -7.64
CA LEU A 414 24.47 2.62 -8.84
C LEU A 414 25.15 1.25 -9.04
N GLU A 415 25.53 0.58 -7.97
CA GLU A 415 26.02 -0.79 -8.01
C GLU A 415 24.93 -1.75 -8.53
N ALA A 416 23.74 -1.74 -7.93
CA ALA A 416 22.61 -2.57 -8.36
C ALA A 416 22.14 -2.25 -9.80
N MET A 417 22.29 -1.00 -10.24
CA MET A 417 22.01 -0.58 -11.61
C MET A 417 22.95 -1.21 -12.63
N THR A 418 24.15 -1.65 -12.23
CA THR A 418 25.09 -2.31 -13.14
C THR A 418 24.53 -3.64 -13.62
N ASP A 419 23.97 -4.44 -12.70
CA ASP A 419 23.38 -5.75 -13.03
C ASP A 419 22.16 -5.61 -13.94
N THR A 420 21.26 -4.68 -13.60
CA THR A 420 20.06 -4.44 -14.42
C THR A 420 20.38 -3.84 -15.79
N ARG A 421 21.41 -2.98 -15.88
CA ARG A 421 21.94 -2.51 -17.16
C ARG A 421 22.46 -3.67 -18.01
N VAL A 422 23.27 -4.57 -17.44
CA VAL A 422 23.80 -5.72 -18.18
C VAL A 422 22.66 -6.61 -18.68
N GLY A 423 21.68 -6.90 -17.83
CA GLY A 423 20.48 -7.66 -18.20
C GLY A 423 19.71 -7.03 -19.37
N ALA A 424 19.38 -5.74 -19.26
CA ALA A 424 18.60 -5.02 -20.26
C ALA A 424 19.31 -4.97 -21.62
N LEU A 425 20.59 -4.61 -21.63
CA LEU A 425 21.35 -4.48 -22.87
C LEU A 425 21.65 -5.85 -23.52
N SER A 426 21.89 -6.89 -22.72
CA SER A 426 22.16 -8.24 -23.24
C SER A 426 20.90 -8.87 -23.84
N ALA A 427 19.74 -8.69 -23.18
CA ALA A 427 18.45 -9.15 -23.70
C ALA A 427 18.04 -8.39 -24.98
N ALA A 428 18.34 -7.09 -25.04
CA ALA A 428 18.09 -6.32 -26.24
C ALA A 428 18.95 -6.81 -27.42
N LEU A 429 20.20 -7.20 -27.18
CA LEU A 429 21.08 -7.76 -28.22
C LEU A 429 20.56 -9.10 -28.78
N THR A 430 19.90 -9.92 -27.95
CA THR A 430 19.28 -11.17 -28.40
C THR A 430 17.91 -10.95 -29.05
N MET A 431 17.42 -9.71 -29.08
CA MET A 431 16.07 -9.34 -29.52
C MET A 431 14.96 -10.07 -28.75
N ASP A 432 15.22 -10.41 -27.47
CA ASP A 432 14.18 -10.94 -26.60
C ASP A 432 13.40 -9.78 -25.99
N HIS A 433 12.25 -9.45 -26.58
CA HIS A 433 11.38 -8.38 -26.09
C HIS A 433 10.92 -8.61 -24.65
N THR A 434 10.59 -9.86 -24.28
CA THR A 434 10.05 -10.15 -22.94
C THR A 434 11.12 -9.96 -21.87
N GLU A 435 12.33 -10.42 -22.14
CA GLU A 435 13.46 -10.27 -21.22
C GLU A 435 13.99 -8.83 -21.20
N THR A 436 14.00 -8.14 -22.34
CA THR A 436 14.38 -6.73 -22.45
C THR A 436 13.46 -5.87 -21.60
N LYS A 437 12.14 -5.99 -21.77
CA LYS A 437 11.13 -5.29 -20.98
C LYS A 437 11.34 -5.51 -19.49
N TYR A 438 11.50 -6.78 -19.07
CA TYR A 438 11.71 -7.13 -17.66
C TYR A 438 12.91 -6.43 -17.02
N TRP A 439 14.04 -6.37 -17.72
CA TRP A 439 15.25 -5.72 -17.19
C TRP A 439 15.21 -4.21 -17.35
N ALA A 440 14.61 -3.68 -18.43
CA ALA A 440 14.43 -2.25 -18.64
C ALA A 440 13.55 -1.63 -17.55
N GLU A 441 12.41 -2.25 -17.21
CA GLU A 441 11.53 -1.83 -16.11
C GLU A 441 12.27 -1.81 -14.76
N ARG A 442 13.08 -2.85 -14.47
CA ARG A 442 13.89 -2.88 -13.23
C ARG A 442 14.97 -1.82 -13.21
N TYR A 443 15.56 -1.57 -14.36
CA TYR A 443 16.59 -0.55 -14.50
C TYR A 443 15.97 0.84 -14.29
N ASP A 444 14.79 1.10 -14.86
CA ASP A 444 13.96 2.28 -14.59
C ASP A 444 13.69 2.45 -13.09
N ASP A 445 13.16 1.41 -12.43
CA ASP A 445 12.89 1.41 -10.99
C ASP A 445 14.11 1.80 -10.15
N TRP A 446 15.29 1.29 -10.49
CA TRP A 446 16.53 1.66 -9.80
C TRP A 446 16.93 3.11 -10.07
N THR A 447 16.71 3.65 -11.28
CA THR A 447 16.94 5.09 -11.52
C THR A 447 16.08 5.96 -10.61
N ARG A 448 14.83 5.55 -10.35
CA ARG A 448 13.90 6.29 -9.47
C ARG A 448 14.29 6.14 -8.01
N LYS A 449 14.68 4.95 -7.58
CA LYS A 449 15.21 4.71 -6.23
C LYS A 449 16.47 5.51 -5.95
N LEU A 450 17.35 5.69 -6.95
CA LEU A 450 18.52 6.55 -6.86
C LEU A 450 18.13 8.00 -6.57
N GLU A 451 17.15 8.55 -7.29
CA GLU A 451 16.67 9.93 -7.06
C GLU A 451 16.07 10.10 -5.65
N VAL A 452 15.19 9.19 -5.22
CA VAL A 452 14.60 9.23 -3.86
C VAL A 452 15.69 9.03 -2.79
N GLY A 453 16.59 8.07 -3.00
CA GLY A 453 17.65 7.71 -2.07
C GLY A 453 18.65 8.84 -1.84
N ALA A 454 18.98 9.59 -2.91
CA ALA A 454 19.75 10.83 -2.84
C ALA A 454 18.99 11.92 -2.06
N TYR A 455 17.74 12.20 -2.44
CA TYR A 455 16.92 13.22 -1.77
C TYR A 455 16.76 12.97 -0.26
N LEU A 456 16.56 11.71 0.16
CA LEU A 456 16.41 11.35 1.56
C LEU A 456 17.66 11.60 2.41
N ARG A 457 18.85 11.57 1.81
CA ARG A 457 20.14 11.71 2.52
C ARG A 457 20.69 13.13 2.46
N HIS A 458 20.54 13.79 1.33
CA HIS A 458 21.08 15.14 1.10
C HIS A 458 20.03 16.24 1.29
N GLY A 459 18.74 15.91 1.37
CA GLY A 459 17.63 16.85 1.57
C GLY A 459 17.20 17.62 0.33
N GLU A 460 18.01 17.60 -0.73
CA GLU A 460 17.70 18.20 -2.03
C GLU A 460 18.26 17.37 -3.18
N LEU A 461 17.65 17.52 -4.36
CA LEU A 461 18.13 16.91 -5.60
C LEU A 461 18.03 17.95 -6.72
N SER A 462 19.17 18.34 -7.28
CA SER A 462 19.20 19.37 -8.33
C SER A 462 18.44 18.94 -9.58
N GLU A 463 17.91 19.89 -10.35
CA GLU A 463 17.24 19.59 -11.62
C GLU A 463 18.17 18.88 -12.60
N TYR A 464 19.48 19.15 -12.54
CA TYR A 464 20.49 18.48 -13.34
C TYR A 464 20.49 16.96 -13.12
N HIS A 465 20.49 16.50 -11.86
CA HIS A 465 20.43 15.07 -11.53
C HIS A 465 19.14 14.43 -12.05
N ARG A 466 17.99 15.07 -11.81
CA ARG A 466 16.69 14.59 -12.29
C ARG A 466 16.65 14.47 -13.82
N TRP A 467 17.23 15.43 -14.52
CA TRP A 467 17.27 15.43 -15.98
C TRP A 467 18.15 14.30 -16.53
N LYS A 468 19.30 14.02 -15.88
CA LYS A 468 20.17 12.89 -16.27
C LYS A 468 19.48 11.54 -16.10
N SER A 469 18.78 11.35 -14.98
CA SER A 469 18.00 10.14 -14.73
C SER A 469 16.87 10.01 -15.74
N ARG A 470 16.11 11.08 -16.01
CA ARG A 470 15.03 11.09 -17.00
C ARG A 470 15.51 10.71 -18.41
N LEU A 471 16.62 11.29 -18.86
CA LEU A 471 17.21 10.97 -20.17
C LEU A 471 17.61 9.49 -20.30
N LEU A 472 18.02 8.85 -19.20
CA LEU A 472 18.30 7.41 -19.20
C LEU A 472 17.01 6.60 -19.35
N ARG A 473 15.95 6.97 -18.63
CA ARG A 473 14.64 6.31 -18.67
C ARG A 473 13.99 6.36 -20.04
N GLU A 474 13.95 7.54 -20.65
CA GLU A 474 13.40 7.73 -22.01
C GLU A 474 14.09 6.81 -23.03
N LYS A 475 15.41 6.63 -22.91
CA LYS A 475 16.14 5.72 -23.81
C LYS A 475 15.88 4.25 -23.53
N LEU A 476 15.56 3.87 -22.30
CA LEU A 476 15.16 2.50 -21.96
C LEU A 476 13.79 2.17 -22.54
N GLU A 477 12.87 3.13 -22.50
CA GLU A 477 11.55 2.99 -23.11
C GLU A 477 11.65 2.86 -24.64
N ILE A 478 12.46 3.72 -25.29
CA ILE A 478 12.72 3.58 -26.73
C ILE A 478 13.38 2.22 -27.06
N LEU A 479 14.32 1.76 -26.22
CA LEU A 479 14.95 0.44 -26.41
C LEU A 479 13.92 -0.69 -26.42
N GLU A 480 12.93 -0.65 -25.53
CA GLU A 480 11.84 -1.63 -25.50
C GLU A 480 11.06 -1.63 -26.81
N HIS A 481 10.65 -0.45 -27.29
CA HIS A 481 9.91 -0.29 -28.54
C HIS A 481 10.70 -0.76 -29.77
N GLU A 482 11.99 -0.45 -29.86
CA GLU A 482 12.81 -0.89 -31.00
C GLU A 482 13.05 -2.42 -31.00
N VAL A 483 13.15 -3.03 -29.82
CA VAL A 483 13.23 -4.50 -29.70
C VAL A 483 11.90 -5.14 -30.09
N GLU A 484 10.77 -4.57 -29.69
CA GLU A 484 9.44 -5.01 -30.11
C GLU A 484 9.25 -4.88 -31.63
N GLY A 485 9.73 -3.78 -32.22
CA GLY A 485 9.71 -3.51 -33.66
C GLY A 485 10.66 -4.39 -34.49
N GLY A 486 11.64 -5.04 -33.87
CA GLY A 486 12.60 -5.89 -34.56
C GLY A 486 13.79 -5.14 -35.20
N GLU A 487 13.97 -3.86 -34.91
CA GLU A 487 14.90 -2.95 -35.57
C GLU A 487 16.33 -3.04 -34.99
N ARG A 488 17.05 -4.12 -35.33
CA ARG A 488 18.38 -4.44 -34.77
C ARG A 488 19.43 -3.32 -34.88
N GLU A 489 19.40 -2.55 -35.96
CA GLU A 489 20.39 -1.47 -36.16
C GLU A 489 20.20 -0.35 -35.13
N GLU A 490 18.94 0.04 -34.88
CA GLU A 490 18.59 1.06 -33.90
C GLU A 490 18.84 0.58 -32.47
N VAL A 491 18.51 -0.68 -32.16
CA VAL A 491 18.86 -1.31 -30.87
C VAL A 491 20.37 -1.22 -30.60
N THR A 492 21.21 -1.54 -31.59
CA THR A 492 22.67 -1.48 -31.46
C THR A 492 23.15 -0.05 -31.19
N LYS A 493 22.57 0.94 -31.87
CA LYS A 493 22.86 2.37 -31.63
C LYS A 493 22.46 2.78 -30.21
N LEU A 494 21.25 2.42 -29.78
CA LEU A 494 20.69 2.76 -28.46
C LEU A 494 21.51 2.21 -27.32
N ILE A 495 22.02 0.98 -27.41
CA ILE A 495 22.87 0.37 -26.38
C ILE A 495 24.08 1.26 -26.05
N SER A 496 24.74 1.80 -27.08
CA SER A 496 25.88 2.72 -26.90
C SER A 496 25.46 4.05 -26.25
N GLN A 497 24.25 4.52 -26.54
CA GLN A 497 23.73 5.77 -26.01
C GLN A 497 23.29 5.62 -24.55
N ILE A 498 22.66 4.50 -24.19
CA ILE A 498 22.26 4.14 -22.84
C ILE A 498 23.49 4.00 -21.95
N SER A 499 24.52 3.31 -22.42
CA SER A 499 25.79 3.16 -21.69
C SER A 499 26.45 4.51 -21.39
N ARG A 500 26.46 5.42 -22.37
CA ARG A 500 26.96 6.80 -22.19
C ARG A 500 26.09 7.61 -21.23
N SER A 501 24.77 7.52 -21.33
CA SER A 501 23.84 8.18 -20.41
C SER A 501 24.04 7.69 -18.97
N HIS A 502 24.16 6.37 -18.77
CA HIS A 502 24.43 5.78 -17.46
C HIS A 502 25.72 6.33 -16.86
N ASN A 503 26.83 6.31 -17.61
CA ASN A 503 28.11 6.78 -17.07
C ASN A 503 28.06 8.27 -16.67
N ARG A 504 27.40 9.10 -17.48
CA ARG A 504 27.19 10.54 -17.17
C ARG A 504 26.34 10.75 -15.92
N MET A 505 25.28 9.96 -15.77
CA MET A 505 24.40 10.01 -14.60
C MET A 505 25.14 9.49 -13.36
N SER A 506 25.80 8.33 -13.45
CA SER A 506 26.57 7.75 -12.35
C SER A 506 27.67 8.69 -11.85
N HIS A 507 28.37 9.38 -12.76
CA HIS A 507 29.36 10.38 -12.41
C HIS A 507 28.73 11.57 -11.68
N ALA A 508 27.62 12.12 -12.18
CA ALA A 508 26.92 13.22 -11.50
C ALA A 508 26.53 12.83 -10.06
N PHE A 509 25.92 11.65 -9.89
CA PHE A 509 25.50 11.18 -8.56
C PHE A 509 26.64 10.78 -7.60
N ARG A 510 27.87 10.57 -8.10
CA ARG A 510 29.04 10.22 -7.27
C ARG A 510 29.96 11.40 -6.93
N GLU A 511 30.04 12.37 -7.83
CA GLU A 511 30.97 13.50 -7.68
C GLU A 511 30.30 14.79 -7.21
N GLU A 512 28.99 14.94 -7.44
CA GLU A 512 28.24 16.18 -7.17
C GLU A 512 27.27 16.08 -5.97
N LEU A 513 27.16 14.90 -5.33
CA LEU A 513 26.37 14.61 -4.11
C LEU A 513 27.28 14.01 -3.03
#